data_AF-A0A0F9EJV6-F1
#
_entry.id   AF-A0A0F9EJV6-F1
#
_cell.length_a   1.000
_cell.length_b   1.000
_cell.length_c   1.000
_cell.angle_alpha   90.00
_cell.angle_beta   90.00
_cell.angle_gamma   90.00
#
_symmetry.space_group_name_H-M   'P 1'
#
loop_
_entity.id
_entity.type
_entity.pdbx_description
1 polymer ?
#
loop_
_entity_poly.entity_id
_entity_poly.type
_entity_poly.pdbx_seq_one_letter_code
_entity_poly.pdbx_strand_id
1 'polypeptide(L)'
;MRLLDARLLKEDKALSKAKIVRVSKKDVEPTLRYIALASNIPFEDLHPVGTAGKADTSGDIDVAVDQNKHTPFKIHDRLVNHLGKEYGIFDNDTQTGSYAVPIRGTDGDRVQVDLMFTDNIEWSRFAYFSAGDKSEYKGSVRAVLLASVAAALDEKGVDAFHYDGEDLIVKVGRGIELGTGMKRFFQMRPHNKYTDGYTKGLKKVTPEEIKKMYPKLEFDGTDLIISDPSEVVKILFGPETRPSNVDSVEEIIDLIQRFPSKKAKKILDIAKIRARPLASKGIKLPPELT
;
A
#
# COMPACT_ATOMS: atom_id res chain seq x y z
N MET A 1 1.14 2.92 -13.83
CA MET A 1 0.53 2.17 -12.72
C MET A 1 1.25 2.59 -11.45
N ARG A 2 0.56 3.11 -10.44
CA ARG A 2 1.24 3.55 -9.20
C ARG A 2 1.67 2.31 -8.40
N LEU A 3 2.72 2.44 -7.58
CA LEU A 3 3.20 1.37 -6.69
C LEU A 3 2.10 0.77 -5.80
N LEU A 4 1.14 1.61 -5.38
CA LEU A 4 -0.04 1.20 -4.63
C LEU A 4 -0.94 0.23 -5.44
N ASP A 5 -1.18 0.54 -6.71
CA ASP A 5 -2.01 -0.29 -7.58
C ASP A 5 -1.30 -1.63 -7.81
N ALA A 6 0.02 -1.62 -8.06
CA ALA A 6 0.78 -2.85 -8.26
C ALA A 6 0.78 -3.77 -7.03
N ARG A 7 0.89 -3.22 -5.81
CA ARG A 7 0.93 -4.01 -4.56
C ARG A 7 -0.44 -4.57 -4.16
N LEU A 8 -1.54 -3.84 -4.37
CA LEU A 8 -2.89 -4.29 -4.00
C LEU A 8 -3.52 -5.27 -5.03
N LEU A 9 -2.86 -5.47 -6.16
CA LEU A 9 -3.40 -6.20 -7.33
C LEU A 9 -2.61 -7.45 -7.70
N LYS A 10 -1.77 -8.02 -6.83
CA LYS A 10 -1.07 -9.26 -7.19
C LYS A 10 -1.85 -10.49 -6.73
N GLU A 11 -2.23 -11.30 -7.70
CA GLU A 11 -2.37 -12.74 -7.49
C GLU A 11 -1.07 -13.32 -8.03
N ASP A 12 -0.23 -13.88 -7.16
CA ASP A 12 1.04 -14.43 -7.59
C ASP A 12 0.80 -15.77 -8.30
N LYS A 13 0.67 -15.69 -9.63
CA LYS A 13 0.66 -16.84 -10.56
C LYS A 13 1.91 -17.74 -10.44
N ALA A 14 2.91 -17.29 -9.69
CA ALA A 14 4.18 -17.97 -9.48
C ALA A 14 4.09 -19.21 -8.57
N LEU A 15 3.02 -19.36 -7.78
CA LEU A 15 2.79 -20.54 -6.93
C LEU A 15 1.92 -21.61 -7.61
N SER A 16 1.68 -21.50 -8.93
CA SER A 16 0.75 -22.36 -9.70
C SER A 16 1.03 -23.87 -9.67
N LYS A 17 2.23 -24.29 -9.25
CA LYS A 17 2.58 -25.70 -9.06
C LYS A 17 2.13 -26.27 -7.71
N ALA A 18 1.76 -25.42 -6.76
CA ALA A 18 1.27 -25.81 -5.45
C ALA A 18 -0.26 -25.67 -5.38
N LYS A 19 -0.93 -26.67 -4.81
CA LYS A 19 -2.33 -26.53 -4.41
C LYS A 19 -2.38 -25.64 -3.16
N ILE A 20 -2.63 -24.34 -3.37
CA ILE A 20 -2.83 -23.38 -2.29
C ILE A 20 -4.28 -23.47 -1.79
N VAL A 21 -4.44 -23.56 -0.48
CA VAL A 21 -5.73 -23.57 0.21
C VAL A 21 -5.79 -22.46 1.25
N ARG A 22 -7.00 -22.16 1.71
CA ARG A 22 -7.23 -21.26 2.83
C ARG A 22 -6.71 -21.88 4.14
N VAL A 23 -6.14 -21.06 5.02
CA VAL A 23 -5.69 -21.47 6.35
C VAL A 23 -6.72 -21.11 7.41
N SER A 24 -6.89 -21.97 8.41
CA SER A 24 -7.74 -21.66 9.56
C SER A 24 -7.00 -20.79 10.58
N LYS A 25 -7.73 -19.94 11.32
CA LYS A 25 -7.16 -19.04 12.33
C LYS A 25 -6.18 -19.72 13.29
N LYS A 26 -6.51 -20.94 13.77
CA LYS A 26 -5.68 -21.71 14.71
C LYS A 26 -4.39 -22.26 14.09
N ASP A 27 -4.33 -22.39 12.77
CA ASP A 27 -3.17 -22.93 12.07
C ASP A 27 -2.19 -21.83 11.60
N VAL A 28 -2.56 -20.54 11.71
CA VAL A 28 -1.71 -19.40 11.32
C VAL A 28 -0.41 -19.37 12.13
N GLU A 29 -0.50 -19.36 13.46
CA GLU A 29 0.68 -19.29 14.33
C GLU A 29 1.64 -20.48 14.13
N PRO A 30 1.19 -21.76 14.17
CA PRO A 30 2.09 -22.88 13.93
C PRO A 30 2.74 -22.86 12.54
N THR A 31 2.04 -22.37 11.52
CA THR A 31 2.61 -22.19 10.17
C THR A 31 3.70 -21.12 10.17
N LEU A 32 3.50 -20.02 10.91
CA LEU A 32 4.53 -18.98 11.07
C LEU A 32 5.73 -19.44 11.91
N ARG A 33 5.53 -20.30 12.90
CA ARG A 33 6.63 -20.94 13.63
C ARG A 33 7.49 -21.81 12.72
N TYR A 34 6.86 -22.53 11.78
CA TYR A 34 7.58 -23.27 10.76
C TYR A 34 8.38 -22.34 9.83
N ILE A 35 7.81 -21.22 9.40
CA ILE A 35 8.52 -20.19 8.62
C ILE A 35 9.69 -19.57 9.40
N ALA A 36 9.52 -19.27 10.69
CA ALA A 36 10.58 -18.74 11.54
C ALA A 36 11.80 -19.66 11.54
N LEU A 37 11.59 -20.97 11.70
CA LEU A 37 12.64 -21.98 11.64
C LEU A 37 13.30 -22.06 10.26
N ALA A 38 12.49 -22.13 9.18
CA ALA A 38 13.00 -22.27 7.81
C ALA A 38 13.79 -21.04 7.32
N SER A 39 13.35 -19.83 7.71
CA SER A 39 13.97 -18.56 7.34
C SER A 39 15.13 -18.16 8.26
N ASN A 40 15.18 -18.71 9.49
CA ASN A 40 16.01 -18.23 10.58
C ASN A 40 15.70 -16.78 10.99
N ILE A 41 14.42 -16.39 10.93
CA ILE A 41 13.90 -15.15 11.50
C ILE A 41 13.30 -15.50 12.88
N PRO A 42 13.62 -14.77 13.96
CA PRO A 42 12.95 -14.96 15.24
C PRO A 42 11.44 -14.80 15.09
N PHE A 43 10.65 -15.66 15.74
CA PHE A 43 9.19 -15.66 15.57
C PHE A 43 8.57 -14.30 15.94
N GLU A 44 9.13 -13.62 16.92
CA GLU A 44 8.74 -12.28 17.37
C GLU A 44 8.93 -11.18 16.32
N ASP A 45 9.81 -11.37 15.34
CA ASP A 45 10.04 -10.45 14.21
C ASP A 45 9.11 -10.75 13.02
N LEU A 46 8.32 -11.82 13.08
CA LEU A 46 7.25 -12.08 12.11
C LEU A 46 5.99 -11.36 12.60
N HIS A 47 5.57 -10.33 11.88
CA HIS A 47 4.42 -9.52 12.26
C HIS A 47 3.26 -9.74 11.27
N PRO A 48 2.29 -10.63 11.59
CA PRO A 48 1.13 -10.83 10.74
C PRO A 48 0.36 -9.52 10.55
N VAL A 49 -0.01 -9.24 9.30
CA VAL A 49 -0.85 -8.11 8.92
C VAL A 49 -2.05 -8.59 8.11
N GLY A 50 -2.88 -7.67 7.62
CA GLY A 50 -4.09 -8.05 6.89
C GLY A 50 -5.12 -8.77 7.76
N THR A 51 -5.67 -9.87 7.25
CA THR A 51 -6.75 -10.65 7.88
C THR A 51 -6.27 -11.90 8.62
N ALA A 52 -5.03 -12.34 8.38
CA ALA A 52 -4.47 -13.53 9.00
C ALA A 52 -4.45 -13.39 10.53
N GLY A 53 -4.99 -14.41 11.22
CA GLY A 53 -5.13 -14.41 12.68
C GLY A 53 -6.29 -13.56 13.22
N LYS A 54 -7.05 -12.85 12.36
CA LYS A 54 -8.25 -12.10 12.76
C LYS A 54 -9.53 -12.85 12.40
N ALA A 55 -9.69 -13.18 11.12
CA ALA A 55 -10.83 -13.92 10.58
C ALA A 55 -10.73 -15.44 10.84
N ASP A 56 -11.86 -16.16 10.77
CA ASP A 56 -11.92 -17.61 10.97
C ASP A 56 -11.05 -18.39 9.97
N THR A 57 -11.00 -17.91 8.73
CA THR A 57 -10.09 -18.42 7.70
C THR A 57 -9.50 -17.27 6.88
N SER A 58 -8.28 -17.46 6.38
CA SER A 58 -7.56 -16.51 5.52
C SER A 58 -7.14 -17.19 4.21
N GLY A 59 -7.07 -16.43 3.12
CA GLY A 59 -6.60 -16.96 1.83
C GLY A 59 -5.09 -17.19 1.80
N ASP A 60 -4.39 -16.37 2.55
CA ASP A 60 -2.95 -16.18 2.62
C ASP A 60 -2.57 -15.72 4.04
N ILE A 61 -1.27 -15.64 4.31
CA ILE A 61 -0.70 -15.06 5.53
C ILE A 61 0.29 -13.97 5.13
N ASP A 62 -0.14 -12.71 5.22
CA ASP A 62 0.72 -11.55 5.05
C ASP A 62 1.54 -11.28 6.31
N VAL A 63 2.85 -11.10 6.18
CA VAL A 63 3.78 -10.85 7.29
C VAL A 63 4.69 -9.68 6.97
N ALA A 64 4.64 -8.64 7.79
CA ALA A 64 5.63 -7.57 7.75
C ALA A 64 6.92 -8.02 8.46
N VAL A 65 8.07 -7.82 7.81
CA VAL A 65 9.40 -8.15 8.34
C VAL A 65 10.29 -6.92 8.24
N ASP A 66 11.02 -6.60 9.32
CA ASP A 66 11.87 -5.42 9.38
C ASP A 66 13.16 -5.64 8.55
N GLN A 67 13.28 -4.91 7.45
CA GLN A 67 14.41 -5.05 6.54
C GLN A 67 15.72 -4.43 7.07
N ASN A 68 15.64 -3.62 8.13
CA ASN A 68 16.82 -3.12 8.84
C ASN A 68 17.46 -4.20 9.72
N LYS A 69 16.71 -5.27 10.05
CA LYS A 69 17.19 -6.42 10.81
C LYS A 69 17.50 -7.63 9.92
N HIS A 70 16.70 -7.84 8.88
CA HIS A 70 16.74 -9.04 8.05
C HIS A 70 16.99 -8.69 6.58
N THR A 71 17.98 -9.34 5.95
CA THR A 71 18.30 -9.10 4.53
C THR A 71 17.35 -9.89 3.62
N PRO A 72 16.49 -9.23 2.80
CA PRO A 72 15.43 -9.89 2.05
C PRO A 72 15.90 -11.06 1.16
N PHE A 73 16.93 -10.84 0.34
CA PHE A 73 17.47 -11.87 -0.56
C PHE A 73 18.04 -13.09 0.18
N LYS A 74 18.69 -12.90 1.33
CA LYS A 74 19.23 -14.01 2.12
C LYS A 74 18.11 -14.87 2.71
N ILE A 75 17.03 -14.23 3.14
CA ILE A 75 15.84 -14.93 3.62
C ILE A 75 15.16 -15.68 2.48
N HIS A 76 15.02 -15.06 1.32
CA HIS A 76 14.48 -15.71 0.13
C HIS A 76 15.27 -16.97 -0.24
N ASP A 77 16.60 -16.85 -0.36
CA ASP A 77 17.48 -17.98 -0.69
C ASP A 77 17.33 -19.13 0.31
N ARG A 78 17.23 -18.83 1.62
CA ARG A 78 17.01 -19.85 2.65
C ARG A 78 15.67 -20.55 2.47
N LEU A 79 14.60 -19.79 2.28
CA LEU A 79 13.25 -20.34 2.14
C LEU A 79 13.11 -21.20 0.89
N VAL A 80 13.64 -20.78 -0.27
CA VAL A 80 13.57 -21.60 -1.49
C VAL A 80 14.48 -22.83 -1.42
N ASN A 81 15.60 -22.77 -0.69
CA ASN A 81 16.43 -23.96 -0.43
C ASN A 81 15.75 -24.94 0.53
N HIS A 82 14.94 -24.44 1.48
CA HIS A 82 14.21 -25.29 2.42
C HIS A 82 12.92 -25.87 1.83
N LEU A 83 12.14 -25.05 1.13
CA LEU A 83 10.82 -25.41 0.60
C LEU A 83 10.89 -26.07 -0.78
N GLY A 84 11.87 -25.67 -1.61
CA GLY A 84 11.95 -25.92 -3.05
C GLY A 84 11.80 -24.64 -3.86
N LYS A 85 12.59 -24.48 -4.94
CA LYS A 85 12.65 -23.25 -5.75
C LYS A 85 11.33 -22.91 -6.45
N GLU A 86 10.54 -23.93 -6.74
CA GLU A 86 9.21 -23.80 -7.33
C GLU A 86 8.13 -23.32 -6.35
N TYR A 87 8.44 -23.27 -5.05
CA TYR A 87 7.51 -22.88 -3.99
C TYR A 87 7.76 -21.48 -3.45
N GLY A 88 8.60 -20.68 -4.11
CA GLY A 88 8.86 -19.31 -3.71
C GLY A 88 9.16 -18.41 -4.89
N ILE A 89 8.69 -17.16 -4.82
CA ILE A 89 9.08 -16.08 -5.72
C ILE A 89 9.47 -14.86 -4.90
N PHE A 90 10.39 -14.05 -5.41
CA PHE A 90 10.75 -12.76 -4.83
C PHE A 90 10.54 -11.64 -5.83
N ASP A 91 9.85 -10.60 -5.41
CA ASP A 91 9.63 -9.39 -6.18
C ASP A 91 10.53 -8.26 -5.67
N ASN A 92 11.50 -7.88 -6.50
CA ASN A 92 12.45 -6.82 -6.20
C ASN A 92 11.81 -5.43 -6.12
N ASP A 93 10.71 -5.19 -6.84
CA ASP A 93 10.07 -3.87 -6.87
C ASP A 93 9.29 -3.60 -5.58
N THR A 94 8.72 -4.67 -5.01
CA THR A 94 7.91 -4.58 -3.79
C THR A 94 8.66 -5.01 -2.53
N GLN A 95 9.83 -5.64 -2.68
CA GLN A 95 10.58 -6.28 -1.61
C GLN A 95 9.69 -7.31 -0.87
N THR A 96 8.97 -8.12 -1.64
CA THR A 96 8.07 -9.14 -1.11
C THR A 96 8.48 -10.51 -1.61
N GLY A 97 8.59 -11.47 -0.69
CA GLY A 97 8.74 -12.89 -1.02
C GLY A 97 7.44 -13.63 -0.76
N SER A 98 6.92 -14.34 -1.76
CA SER A 98 5.66 -15.09 -1.68
C SER A 98 5.96 -16.59 -1.75
N TYR A 99 5.49 -17.35 -0.77
CA TYR A 99 5.88 -18.75 -0.57
C TYR A 99 4.68 -19.67 -0.40
N ALA A 100 4.72 -20.84 -1.05
CA ALA A 100 3.76 -21.92 -0.79
C ALA A 100 4.22 -22.77 0.40
N VAL A 101 3.67 -22.51 1.57
CA VAL A 101 4.14 -23.07 2.84
C VAL A 101 3.24 -24.23 3.28
N PRO A 102 3.79 -25.41 3.65
CA PRO A 102 3.03 -26.48 4.28
C PRO A 102 2.36 -25.98 5.56
N ILE A 103 1.04 -26.17 5.67
CA ILE A 103 0.28 -25.71 6.85
C ILE A 103 0.80 -26.46 8.08
N ARG A 104 1.23 -25.73 9.11
CA ARG A 104 1.90 -26.26 10.32
C ARG A 104 3.20 -27.05 10.05
N GLY A 105 3.80 -26.93 8.87
CA GLY A 105 5.00 -27.69 8.49
C GLY A 105 4.74 -29.18 8.22
N THR A 106 3.48 -29.59 8.05
CA THR A 106 3.12 -31.00 7.77
C THR A 106 2.96 -31.24 6.27
N ASP A 107 3.29 -32.44 5.80
CA ASP A 107 3.01 -32.86 4.42
C ASP A 107 1.51 -32.76 4.10
N GLY A 108 1.17 -32.16 2.96
CA GLY A 108 -0.21 -31.98 2.52
C GLY A 108 -0.50 -30.58 1.97
N ASP A 109 -1.63 -30.02 2.39
CA ASP A 109 -2.12 -28.73 1.92
C ASP A 109 -1.17 -27.57 2.30
N ARG A 110 -1.06 -26.61 1.38
CA ARG A 110 -0.18 -25.43 1.53
C ARG A 110 -1.00 -24.15 1.56
N VAL A 111 -0.51 -23.16 2.29
CA VAL A 111 -1.03 -21.78 2.26
C VAL A 111 0.04 -20.87 1.66
N GLN A 112 -0.40 -19.79 1.01
CA GLN A 112 0.51 -18.72 0.60
C GLN A 112 0.93 -17.89 1.83
N VAL A 113 2.23 -17.67 2.01
CA VAL A 113 2.78 -16.77 3.02
C VAL A 113 3.61 -15.70 2.31
N ASP A 114 3.27 -14.45 2.53
CA ASP A 114 3.92 -13.30 1.90
C ASP A 114 4.75 -12.56 2.96
N LEU A 115 6.08 -12.64 2.83
CA LEU A 115 7.01 -11.87 3.64
C LEU A 115 7.27 -10.52 2.96
N MET A 116 6.64 -9.48 3.48
CA MET A 116 6.80 -8.10 3.04
C MET A 116 7.90 -7.42 3.84
N PHE A 117 9.05 -7.19 3.21
CA PHE A 117 10.17 -6.51 3.85
C PHE A 117 9.92 -4.99 3.82
N THR A 118 9.94 -4.36 4.99
CA THR A 118 9.55 -2.96 5.19
C THR A 118 10.55 -2.23 6.06
N ASP A 119 10.65 -0.91 5.85
CA ASP A 119 11.43 0.00 6.70
C ASP A 119 10.79 0.27 8.06
N ASN A 120 9.46 0.12 8.17
CA ASN A 120 8.71 0.48 9.37
C ASN A 120 7.55 -0.49 9.61
N ILE A 121 7.68 -1.30 10.67
CA ILE A 121 6.68 -2.27 11.10
C ILE A 121 5.37 -1.62 11.53
N GLU A 122 5.44 -0.51 12.28
CA GLU A 122 4.26 0.17 12.78
C GLU A 122 3.43 0.75 11.63
N TRP A 123 4.11 1.41 10.68
CA TRP A 123 3.48 1.87 9.46
C TRP A 123 2.87 0.72 8.65
N SER A 124 3.60 -0.38 8.46
CA SER A 124 3.09 -1.53 7.72
C SER A 124 1.84 -2.13 8.37
N ARG A 125 1.80 -2.25 9.70
CA ARG A 125 0.59 -2.69 10.42
C ARG A 125 -0.60 -1.77 10.15
N PHE A 126 -0.39 -0.46 10.10
CA PHE A 126 -1.42 0.51 9.77
C PHE A 126 -1.82 0.47 8.29
N ALA A 127 -0.86 0.45 7.37
CA ALA A 127 -1.10 0.55 5.94
C ALA A 127 -1.79 -0.71 5.37
N TYR A 128 -1.39 -1.88 5.87
CA TYR A 128 -1.98 -3.19 5.53
C TYR A 128 -3.09 -3.62 6.50
N PHE A 129 -3.59 -2.69 7.33
CA PHE A 129 -4.67 -3.01 8.25
C PHE A 129 -5.93 -3.47 7.50
N SER A 130 -6.52 -4.55 8.02
CA SER A 130 -7.86 -5.00 7.68
C SER A 130 -8.67 -5.14 8.96
N ALA A 131 -9.90 -4.62 8.93
CA ALA A 131 -10.83 -4.68 10.05
C ALA A 131 -11.44 -6.09 10.25
N GLY A 132 -11.16 -7.04 9.35
CA GLY A 132 -11.78 -8.37 9.38
C GLY A 132 -13.30 -8.25 9.27
N ASP A 133 -14.02 -8.96 10.12
CA ASP A 133 -15.49 -9.03 10.11
C ASP A 133 -16.19 -7.71 10.51
N LYS A 134 -15.44 -6.69 10.93
CA LYS A 134 -15.98 -5.36 11.27
C LYS A 134 -16.21 -4.45 10.07
N SER A 135 -15.75 -4.84 8.87
CA SER A 135 -15.90 -4.06 7.63
C SER A 135 -16.48 -4.97 6.56
N GLU A 136 -17.43 -4.46 5.79
CA GLU A 136 -17.97 -5.20 4.64
C GLU A 136 -16.93 -5.27 3.50
N TYR A 137 -15.99 -4.33 3.49
CA TYR A 137 -15.02 -4.14 2.43
C TYR A 137 -13.61 -4.57 2.85
N LYS A 138 -12.81 -5.01 1.87
CA LYS A 138 -11.41 -5.44 2.09
C LYS A 138 -10.51 -4.25 2.47
N GLY A 139 -9.46 -4.52 3.23
CA GLY A 139 -8.41 -3.53 3.57
C GLY A 139 -7.72 -2.88 2.35
N SER A 140 -7.75 -3.51 1.17
CA SER A 140 -7.27 -2.90 -0.07
C SER A 140 -8.12 -1.70 -0.50
N VAL A 141 -9.43 -1.73 -0.26
CA VAL A 141 -10.34 -0.60 -0.52
C VAL A 141 -10.06 0.54 0.46
N ARG A 142 -9.82 0.21 1.73
CA ARG A 142 -9.37 1.15 2.77
C ARG A 142 -8.09 1.87 2.36
N ALA A 143 -7.09 1.12 1.90
CA ALA A 143 -5.83 1.67 1.41
C ALA A 143 -6.02 2.61 0.20
N VAL A 144 -6.92 2.26 -0.73
CA VAL A 144 -7.28 3.13 -1.87
C VAL A 144 -7.88 4.45 -1.39
N LEU A 145 -8.80 4.42 -0.43
CA LEU A 145 -9.43 5.63 0.11
C LEU A 145 -8.41 6.54 0.80
N LEU A 146 -7.61 6.02 1.74
CA LEU A 146 -6.55 6.80 2.42
C LEU A 146 -5.60 7.46 1.41
N ALA A 147 -5.15 6.70 0.41
CA ALA A 147 -4.23 7.22 -0.59
C ALA A 147 -4.91 8.24 -1.54
N SER A 148 -6.23 8.21 -1.67
CA SER A 148 -7.01 9.15 -2.47
C SER A 148 -7.22 10.46 -1.73
N VAL A 149 -7.47 10.41 -0.41
CA VAL A 149 -7.47 11.59 0.46
C VAL A 149 -6.12 12.29 0.38
N ALA A 150 -5.02 11.57 0.59
CA ALA A 150 -3.66 12.12 0.54
C ALA A 150 -3.37 12.86 -0.77
N ALA A 151 -3.80 12.30 -1.91
CA ALA A 151 -3.54 12.90 -3.22
C ALA A 151 -4.48 14.05 -3.59
N ALA A 152 -5.59 14.20 -2.87
CA ALA A 152 -6.53 15.29 -3.06
C ALA A 152 -6.18 16.53 -2.22
N LEU A 153 -5.33 16.37 -1.19
CA LEU A 153 -4.83 17.48 -0.37
C LEU A 153 -4.17 18.55 -1.23
N ASP A 154 -4.42 19.80 -0.83
CA ASP A 154 -4.15 21.03 -1.58
C ASP A 154 -3.93 22.19 -0.61
N GLU A 155 -3.13 21.96 0.43
CA GLU A 155 -2.86 22.95 1.47
C GLU A 155 -1.95 24.06 0.94
N LYS A 156 -2.42 25.31 1.04
CA LYS A 156 -1.71 26.48 0.51
C LYS A 156 -0.31 26.60 1.14
N GLY A 157 0.70 26.78 0.29
CA GLY A 157 2.09 26.92 0.71
C GLY A 157 2.79 25.59 1.02
N VAL A 158 2.04 24.48 1.04
CA VAL A 158 2.58 23.13 1.27
C VAL A 158 2.48 22.30 -0.01
N ASP A 159 1.29 22.24 -0.60
CA ASP A 159 1.00 21.58 -1.87
C ASP A 159 0.81 22.64 -2.97
N ALA A 160 1.12 22.27 -4.21
CA ALA A 160 0.92 23.14 -5.37
C ALA A 160 0.60 22.35 -6.63
N PHE A 161 -0.43 22.78 -7.34
CA PHE A 161 -0.86 22.18 -8.60
C PHE A 161 -0.93 23.27 -9.66
N HIS A 162 -0.21 23.09 -10.77
CA HIS A 162 -0.24 24.02 -11.90
C HIS A 162 -0.82 23.32 -13.12
N TYR A 163 -1.77 23.99 -13.77
CA TYR A 163 -2.50 23.47 -14.91
C TYR A 163 -2.30 24.37 -16.14
N ASP A 164 -2.23 23.73 -17.30
CA ASP A 164 -2.34 24.37 -18.60
C ASP A 164 -3.65 23.89 -19.25
N GLY A 165 -4.66 24.77 -19.26
CA GLY A 165 -6.04 24.36 -19.50
C GLY A 165 -6.51 23.32 -18.47
N GLU A 166 -6.91 22.13 -18.95
CA GLU A 166 -7.33 21.01 -18.10
C GLU A 166 -6.16 20.08 -17.71
N ASP A 167 -4.98 20.28 -18.31
CA ASP A 167 -3.85 19.39 -18.12
C ASP A 167 -3.03 19.78 -16.90
N LEU A 168 -2.90 18.85 -15.94
CA LEU A 168 -2.00 19.00 -14.79
C LEU A 168 -0.53 18.92 -15.24
N ILE A 169 0.16 20.06 -15.19
CA ILE A 169 1.55 20.21 -15.63
C ILE A 169 2.53 20.03 -14.47
N VAL A 170 2.27 20.67 -13.32
CA VAL A 170 3.11 20.52 -12.12
C VAL A 170 2.25 19.97 -10.99
N LYS A 171 2.76 18.95 -10.32
CA LYS A 171 2.19 18.40 -9.09
C LYS A 171 3.25 18.41 -8.00
N VAL A 172 3.05 19.27 -7.02
CA VAL A 172 3.61 19.15 -5.67
C VAL A 172 2.48 18.73 -4.76
N GLY A 173 2.48 17.48 -4.32
CA GLY A 173 1.39 16.98 -3.48
C GLY A 173 1.79 15.74 -2.70
N ARG A 174 0.84 15.15 -1.98
CA ARG A 174 1.10 14.01 -1.11
C ARG A 174 0.59 12.70 -1.70
N GLY A 175 1.06 11.60 -1.16
CA GLY A 175 0.54 10.27 -1.46
C GLY A 175 1.09 9.23 -0.49
N ILE A 176 0.45 8.06 -0.47
CA ILE A 176 0.73 6.97 0.46
C ILE A 176 1.47 5.86 -0.27
N GLU A 177 2.55 5.38 0.34
CA GLU A 177 3.25 4.16 -0.03
C GLU A 177 3.21 3.16 1.12
N LEU A 178 2.64 1.98 0.87
CA LEU A 178 2.30 1.02 1.93
C LEU A 178 3.50 0.54 2.74
N GLY A 179 4.69 0.45 2.14
CA GLY A 179 5.89 -0.03 2.82
C GLY A 179 6.67 1.03 3.59
N THR A 180 6.37 2.33 3.39
CA THR A 180 7.28 3.41 3.82
C THR A 180 6.59 4.56 4.54
N GLY A 181 5.46 5.06 4.04
CA GLY A 181 4.82 6.22 4.66
C GLY A 181 3.94 7.04 3.71
N MET A 182 3.41 8.13 4.24
CA MET A 182 2.98 9.25 3.40
C MET A 182 4.20 10.07 2.99
N LYS A 183 4.30 10.39 1.70
CA LYS A 183 5.40 11.19 1.17
C LYS A 183 4.95 12.32 0.28
N ARG A 184 5.83 13.31 0.12
CA ARG A 184 5.66 14.36 -0.88
C ARG A 184 6.15 13.87 -2.26
N PHE A 185 5.43 14.31 -3.29
CA PHE A 185 5.74 14.03 -4.68
C PHE A 185 5.95 15.36 -5.39
N PHE A 186 7.11 15.49 -6.02
CA PHE A 186 7.47 16.58 -6.90
C PHE A 186 7.49 16.04 -8.32
N GLN A 187 6.49 16.41 -9.12
CA GLN A 187 6.34 15.90 -10.46
C GLN A 187 5.99 17.02 -11.43
N MET A 188 6.51 16.92 -12.65
CA MET A 188 6.20 17.84 -13.74
C MET A 188 6.08 17.08 -15.05
N ARG A 189 5.21 17.52 -15.96
CA ARG A 189 5.21 17.03 -17.35
C ARG A 189 6.36 17.71 -18.10
N PRO A 190 7.31 16.95 -18.67
CA PRO A 190 8.30 17.53 -19.56
C PRO A 190 7.66 18.17 -20.78
N HIS A 191 8.24 19.26 -21.28
CA HIS A 191 7.93 19.79 -22.61
C HIS A 191 8.21 18.74 -23.69
N ASN A 192 7.35 18.70 -24.69
CA ASN A 192 7.56 17.88 -25.87
C ASN A 192 8.70 18.50 -26.71
N LYS A 193 9.60 17.66 -27.21
CA LYS A 193 10.71 18.11 -28.08
C LYS A 193 10.26 18.46 -29.50
N TYR A 194 9.07 18.01 -29.89
CA TYR A 194 8.56 18.11 -31.26
C TYR A 194 7.32 19.00 -31.39
N THR A 195 6.73 19.41 -30.27
CA THR A 195 5.53 20.27 -30.25
C THR A 195 5.66 21.27 -29.11
N ASP A 196 4.94 22.40 -29.18
CA ASP A 196 4.91 23.40 -28.10
C ASP A 196 4.13 22.95 -26.85
N GLY A 197 3.73 21.68 -26.81
CA GLY A 197 2.94 21.10 -25.71
C GLY A 197 3.78 20.30 -24.71
N TYR A 198 3.10 19.59 -23.83
CA TYR A 198 3.70 18.72 -22.82
C TYR A 198 3.55 17.24 -23.18
N THR A 199 4.47 16.42 -22.70
CA THR A 199 4.30 14.97 -22.74
C THR A 199 3.16 14.53 -21.81
N LYS A 200 2.51 13.40 -22.10
CA LYS A 200 1.35 12.92 -21.33
C LYS A 200 1.65 12.56 -19.87
N GLY A 201 2.91 12.25 -19.54
CA GLY A 201 3.29 11.68 -18.25
C GLY A 201 3.96 12.68 -17.32
N LEU A 202 3.48 12.76 -16.08
CA LEU A 202 4.22 13.40 -14.99
C LEU A 202 5.49 12.60 -14.69
N LYS A 203 6.63 13.29 -14.65
CA LYS A 203 7.94 12.73 -14.26
C LYS A 203 8.36 13.29 -12.91
N LYS A 204 9.06 12.47 -12.11
CA LYS A 204 9.66 12.94 -10.85
C LYS A 204 10.73 13.98 -11.19
N VAL A 205 10.71 15.09 -10.46
CA VAL A 205 11.67 16.20 -10.56
C VAL A 205 12.05 16.64 -9.16
N THR A 206 13.06 17.48 -9.04
CA THR A 206 13.46 18.12 -7.79
C THR A 206 12.62 19.38 -7.49
N PRO A 207 12.48 19.77 -6.22
CA PRO A 207 11.92 21.06 -5.84
C PRO A 207 12.58 22.25 -6.53
N GLU A 208 13.91 22.22 -6.68
CA GLU A 208 14.72 23.27 -7.30
C GLU A 208 14.38 23.44 -8.78
N GLU A 209 14.21 22.33 -9.50
CA GLU A 209 13.77 22.36 -10.90
C GLU A 209 12.39 23.00 -11.04
N ILE A 210 11.44 22.66 -10.16
CA ILE A 210 10.10 23.26 -10.17
C ILE A 210 10.21 24.77 -9.88
N LYS A 211 10.97 25.19 -8.85
CA LYS A 211 11.14 26.62 -8.52
C LYS A 211 11.80 27.40 -9.66
N LYS A 212 12.73 26.78 -10.38
CA LYS A 212 13.38 27.41 -11.55
C LYS A 212 12.39 27.64 -12.70
N MET A 213 11.51 26.68 -12.99
CA MET A 213 10.55 26.77 -14.09
C MET A 213 9.28 27.53 -13.73
N TYR A 214 8.87 27.49 -12.46
CA TYR A 214 7.66 28.10 -11.93
C TYR A 214 7.99 28.91 -10.66
N PRO A 215 8.74 30.02 -10.77
CA PRO A 215 9.23 30.78 -9.61
C PRO A 215 8.13 31.43 -8.77
N LYS A 216 6.91 31.55 -9.32
CA LYS A 216 5.73 32.07 -8.63
C LYS A 216 4.93 30.99 -7.89
N LEU A 217 5.29 29.71 -8.05
CA LEU A 217 4.59 28.61 -7.42
C LEU A 217 5.09 28.46 -5.98
N GLU A 218 4.22 28.74 -5.01
CA GLU A 218 4.53 28.60 -3.59
C GLU A 218 4.23 27.18 -3.11
N PHE A 219 5.26 26.50 -2.60
CA PHE A 219 5.15 25.18 -2.00
C PHE A 219 6.34 24.89 -1.07
N ASP A 220 6.15 23.91 -0.19
CA ASP A 220 7.21 23.39 0.66
C ASP A 220 8.06 22.38 -0.14
N GLY A 221 9.33 22.74 -0.35
CA GLY A 221 10.30 21.94 -1.10
C GLY A 221 10.92 20.81 -0.29
N THR A 222 10.56 20.64 0.98
CA THR A 222 11.15 19.59 1.82
C THR A 222 10.72 18.21 1.32
N ASP A 223 11.67 17.31 1.06
CA ASP A 223 11.36 15.90 0.86
C ASP A 223 11.09 15.29 2.25
N LEU A 224 9.86 14.84 2.47
CA LEU A 224 9.38 14.39 3.77
C LEU A 224 8.65 13.06 3.63
N ILE A 225 9.02 12.13 4.49
CA ILE A 225 8.35 10.84 4.69
C ILE A 225 7.81 10.83 6.10
N ILE A 226 6.49 10.72 6.23
CA ILE A 226 5.79 10.60 7.52
C ILE A 226 5.27 9.18 7.62
N SER A 227 5.79 8.43 8.59
CA SER A 227 5.46 7.02 8.79
C SER A 227 4.73 6.74 10.11
N ASP A 228 4.59 7.75 10.99
CA ASP A 228 3.74 7.66 12.18
C ASP A 228 2.26 7.67 11.74
N PRO A 229 1.49 6.60 12.00
CA PRO A 229 0.09 6.52 11.62
C PRO A 229 -0.77 7.65 12.19
N SER A 230 -0.50 8.06 13.44
CA SER A 230 -1.23 9.13 14.13
C SER A 230 -0.98 10.49 13.47
N GLU A 231 0.26 10.77 13.07
CA GLU A 231 0.58 12.01 12.33
C GLU A 231 -0.08 12.01 10.95
N VAL A 232 -0.01 10.88 10.23
CA VAL A 232 -0.62 10.76 8.90
C VAL A 232 -2.12 11.00 8.96
N VAL A 233 -2.87 10.33 9.84
CA VAL A 233 -4.34 10.51 9.89
C VAL A 233 -4.75 11.92 10.30
N LYS A 234 -3.95 12.59 11.14
CA LYS A 234 -4.18 14.01 11.48
C LYS A 234 -4.02 14.92 10.28
N ILE A 235 -3.01 14.67 9.45
CA ILE A 235 -2.81 15.40 8.20
C ILE A 235 -3.95 15.11 7.22
N LEU A 236 -4.40 13.86 7.14
CA LEU A 236 -5.44 13.45 6.19
C LEU A 236 -6.82 13.99 6.56
N PHE A 237 -7.18 14.02 7.84
CA PHE A 237 -8.58 14.25 8.28
C PHE A 237 -8.75 15.30 9.38
N GLY A 238 -7.66 15.81 9.97
CA GLY A 238 -7.67 16.85 11.00
C GLY A 238 -7.15 16.36 12.36
N PRO A 239 -6.77 17.30 13.26
CA PRO A 239 -5.95 17.04 14.47
C PRO A 239 -6.57 16.08 15.49
N GLU A 240 -7.90 15.97 15.53
CA GLU A 240 -8.62 15.07 16.45
C GLU A 240 -8.69 13.62 15.95
N THR A 241 -8.28 13.37 14.71
CA THR A 241 -8.37 12.04 14.11
C THR A 241 -7.30 11.12 14.68
N ARG A 242 -7.69 9.91 15.04
CA ARG A 242 -6.83 8.84 15.53
C ARG A 242 -6.76 7.70 14.51
N PRO A 243 -5.71 6.85 14.54
CA PRO A 243 -5.62 5.71 13.63
C PRO A 243 -6.85 4.80 13.65
N SER A 244 -7.46 4.62 14.82
CA SER A 244 -8.68 3.81 14.98
C SER A 244 -9.93 4.41 14.36
N ASN A 245 -9.92 5.68 13.92
CA ASN A 245 -11.05 6.30 13.22
C ASN A 245 -11.04 6.00 11.72
N VAL A 246 -10.04 5.26 11.23
CA VAL A 246 -9.89 4.89 9.84
C VAL A 246 -9.66 3.39 9.70
N ASP A 247 -10.17 2.58 10.62
CA ASP A 247 -9.96 1.13 10.62
C ASP A 247 -10.81 0.45 9.55
N SER A 248 -12.01 0.99 9.28
CA SER A 248 -12.92 0.48 8.25
C SER A 248 -13.05 1.40 7.03
N VAL A 249 -13.61 0.85 5.95
CA VAL A 249 -13.91 1.63 4.72
C VAL A 249 -15.03 2.62 4.96
N GLU A 250 -16.05 2.20 5.70
CA GLU A 250 -17.22 2.97 6.09
C GLU A 250 -16.81 4.21 6.91
N GLU A 251 -15.97 4.02 7.94
CA GLU A 251 -15.45 5.12 8.75
C GLU A 251 -14.69 6.16 7.92
N ILE A 252 -13.88 5.70 6.95
CA ILE A 252 -13.16 6.60 6.06
C ILE A 252 -14.12 7.36 5.14
N ILE A 253 -15.17 6.71 4.62
CA ILE A 253 -16.19 7.38 3.80
C ILE A 253 -16.89 8.46 4.62
N ASP A 254 -17.27 8.17 5.87
CA ASP A 254 -17.89 9.15 6.77
C ASP A 254 -16.96 10.35 7.01
N LEU A 255 -15.65 10.11 7.20
CA LEU A 255 -14.67 11.19 7.32
C LEU A 255 -14.51 11.99 6.01
N ILE A 256 -14.53 11.33 4.85
CA ILE A 256 -14.48 12.00 3.54
C ILE A 256 -15.69 12.91 3.35
N GLN A 257 -16.88 12.49 3.78
CA GLN A 257 -18.10 13.27 3.67
C GLN A 257 -18.11 14.53 4.55
N ARG A 258 -17.25 14.62 5.56
CA ARG A 258 -17.08 15.83 6.40
C ARG A 258 -16.27 16.94 5.70
N PHE A 259 -15.57 16.64 4.62
CA PHE A 259 -14.94 17.68 3.81
C PHE A 259 -15.98 18.56 3.10
N PRO A 260 -15.64 19.80 2.71
CA PRO A 260 -16.45 20.57 1.80
C PRO A 260 -16.81 19.75 0.55
N SER A 261 -18.06 19.82 0.08
CA SER A 261 -18.61 18.88 -0.92
C SER A 261 -17.76 18.76 -2.20
N LYS A 262 -17.14 19.86 -2.64
CA LYS A 262 -16.23 19.87 -3.80
C LYS A 262 -14.97 19.01 -3.55
N LYS A 263 -14.41 19.06 -2.34
CA LYS A 263 -13.23 18.29 -1.94
C LYS A 263 -13.58 16.83 -1.69
N ALA A 264 -14.70 16.55 -1.03
CA ALA A 264 -15.22 15.19 -0.87
C ALA A 264 -15.43 14.51 -2.23
N LYS A 265 -16.09 15.20 -3.18
CA LYS A 265 -16.26 14.71 -4.56
C LYS A 265 -14.93 14.43 -5.25
N LYS A 266 -13.98 15.36 -5.20
CA LYS A 266 -12.62 15.18 -5.77
C LYS A 266 -11.92 13.94 -5.20
N ILE A 267 -12.02 13.71 -3.89
CA ILE A 267 -11.44 12.53 -3.22
C ILE A 267 -12.07 11.24 -3.77
N LEU A 268 -13.41 11.18 -3.81
CA LEU A 268 -14.14 10.01 -4.29
C LEU A 268 -13.91 9.75 -5.78
N ASP A 269 -13.82 10.78 -6.62
CA ASP A 269 -13.49 10.63 -8.05
C ASP A 269 -12.08 10.01 -8.24
N ILE A 270 -11.10 10.46 -7.45
CA ILE A 270 -9.76 9.87 -7.43
C ILE A 270 -9.82 8.41 -6.95
N ALA A 271 -10.59 8.13 -5.90
CA ALA A 271 -10.72 6.80 -5.34
C ALA A 271 -11.40 5.83 -6.32
N LYS A 272 -12.47 6.25 -7.00
CA LYS A 272 -13.16 5.49 -8.06
C LYS A 272 -12.18 5.01 -9.11
N ILE A 273 -11.35 5.91 -9.65
CA ILE A 273 -10.37 5.57 -10.68
C ILE A 273 -9.36 4.52 -10.18
N ARG A 274 -8.88 4.68 -8.93
CA ARG A 274 -7.92 3.75 -8.31
C ARG A 274 -8.54 2.41 -7.90
N ALA A 275 -9.84 2.37 -7.63
CA ALA A 275 -10.55 1.17 -7.23
C ALA A 275 -10.93 0.28 -8.42
N ARG A 276 -10.98 0.80 -9.65
CA ARG A 276 -11.32 0.02 -10.87
C ARG A 276 -10.57 -1.32 -10.99
N PRO A 277 -9.26 -1.39 -10.75
CA PRO A 277 -8.56 -2.66 -10.85
C PRO A 277 -8.99 -3.66 -9.75
N LEU A 278 -9.37 -3.19 -8.56
CA LEU A 278 -9.91 -4.06 -7.51
C LEU A 278 -11.26 -4.66 -7.95
N ALA A 279 -12.15 -3.84 -8.53
CA ALA A 279 -13.42 -4.32 -9.08
C ALA A 279 -13.22 -5.37 -10.18
N SER A 280 -12.25 -5.18 -11.06
CA SER A 280 -11.92 -6.16 -12.12
C SER A 280 -11.49 -7.54 -11.58
N LYS A 281 -11.10 -7.61 -10.30
CA LYS A 281 -10.76 -8.84 -9.58
C LYS A 281 -11.89 -9.37 -8.69
N GLY A 282 -13.11 -8.85 -8.85
CA GLY A 282 -14.26 -9.26 -8.05
C GLY A 282 -14.22 -8.78 -6.59
N ILE A 283 -13.35 -7.82 -6.25
CA ILE A 283 -13.38 -7.20 -4.92
C ILE A 283 -14.60 -6.27 -4.85
N LYS A 284 -15.47 -6.51 -3.87
CA LYS A 284 -16.64 -5.67 -3.58
C LYS A 284 -16.19 -4.24 -3.26
N LEU A 285 -16.81 -3.27 -3.91
CA LEU A 285 -16.61 -1.84 -3.67
C LEU A 285 -17.85 -1.22 -3.01
N PRO A 286 -17.67 -0.18 -2.19
CA PRO A 286 -18.79 0.60 -1.65
C PRO A 286 -19.47 1.40 -2.77
N PRO A 287 -20.77 1.75 -2.63
CA PRO A 287 -21.52 2.50 -3.65
C PRO A 287 -20.82 3.78 -4.12
N GLU A 288 -20.15 4.48 -3.21
CA GLU A 288 -19.39 5.70 -3.45
C GLU A 288 -18.22 5.49 -4.41
N LEU A 289 -17.78 4.25 -4.62
CA LEU A 289 -16.68 3.87 -5.51
C LEU A 289 -17.13 3.10 -6.77
N THR A 290 -18.43 2.88 -6.93
CA THR A 290 -19.01 2.26 -8.14
C THR A 290 -19.30 3.28 -9.25
#